data_AF-A0A4U6WGL9-F1
#
_entry.id   AF-A0A4U6WGL9-F1
#
_cell.length_a   1.000
_cell.length_b   1.000
_cell.length_c   1.000
_cell.angle_alpha   90.00
_cell.angle_beta   90.00
_cell.angle_gamma   90.00
#
_symmetry.space_group_name_H-M   'P 1'
#
loop_
_entity.id
_entity.type
_entity.pdbx_description
1 polymer ?
#
loop_
_entity_poly.entity_id
_entity_poly.type
_entity_poly.pdbx_seq_one_letter_code
_entity_poly.pdbx_strand_id
1 'polypeptide(L)'
;MVAGEDGCADGFSKYEALASSLPTSRQGLGSLPYRKHDGFWYPEHLMAPALAMRDAFAARPTDVILATMPKSGTTWLKALVYSVVHRGRHAPADERHPLLASSPHELVPFLHSLYESRSPSAPPGQLLEEMPSPRVLAVHSPFTALPASVRESGCRVVYLCRDPKDAFVSLRHYLDEIKPEGSAMTPSAEAFDLFCDGVSPFGPVWDHMAEYWKESVTRPGEVIDIPPVRAPQGGRRGERDEAGQVPRLPVHRRGGGPRRP
;
A
#
# COMPACT_ATOMS: atom_id res chain seq x y z
N MET A 1 -32.57 38.76 -26.04
CA MET A 1 -32.62 37.29 -26.00
C MET A 1 -31.20 36.80 -26.17
N VAL A 2 -30.55 36.52 -25.04
CA VAL A 2 -30.09 35.18 -24.63
C VAL A 2 -29.07 34.59 -25.60
N ALA A 3 -27.81 34.68 -25.21
CA ALA A 3 -26.88 33.56 -25.34
C ALA A 3 -26.25 33.43 -23.95
N GLY A 4 -26.72 32.44 -23.21
CA GLY A 4 -26.16 32.09 -21.91
C GLY A 4 -24.77 31.50 -22.12
N GLU A 5 -23.77 32.16 -21.54
CA GLU A 5 -22.47 31.56 -21.27
C GLU A 5 -22.63 30.70 -20.01
N ASP A 6 -23.29 29.54 -20.16
CA ASP A 6 -23.35 28.57 -19.07
C ASP A 6 -22.03 27.81 -19.02
N GLY A 7 -21.32 28.02 -17.91
CA GLY A 7 -19.96 27.57 -17.67
C GLY A 7 -19.82 26.06 -17.68
N CYS A 8 -18.98 25.57 -18.58
CA CYS A 8 -18.25 24.32 -18.37
C CYS A 8 -17.07 24.65 -17.43
N ALA A 9 -17.37 24.92 -16.16
CA ALA A 9 -16.35 24.80 -15.14
C ALA A 9 -15.97 23.31 -15.09
N ASP A 10 -14.74 23.00 -15.49
CA ASP A 10 -14.16 21.66 -15.51
C ASP A 10 -14.63 20.88 -14.28
N GLY A 11 -15.23 19.69 -14.48
CA GLY A 11 -15.77 18.86 -13.41
C GLY A 11 -14.71 18.49 -12.35
N PHE A 12 -13.42 18.68 -12.65
CA PHE A 12 -12.33 18.57 -11.69
C PHE A 12 -12.13 19.80 -10.80
N SER A 13 -12.43 21.02 -11.29
CA SER A 13 -12.27 22.29 -10.55
C SER A 13 -13.06 22.31 -9.23
N LYS A 14 -14.20 21.62 -9.16
CA LYS A 14 -14.96 21.47 -7.90
C LYS A 14 -14.16 20.72 -6.82
N TYR A 15 -13.34 19.74 -7.22
CA TYR A 15 -12.49 18.99 -6.28
C TYR A 15 -11.28 19.80 -5.86
N GLU A 16 -10.72 20.63 -6.74
CA GLU A 16 -9.64 21.56 -6.38
C GLU A 16 -10.13 22.64 -5.40
N ALA A 17 -11.32 23.19 -5.63
CA ALA A 17 -11.95 24.14 -4.72
C ALA A 17 -12.23 23.49 -3.35
N LEU A 18 -12.79 22.27 -3.34
CA LEU A 18 -13.03 21.53 -2.10
C LEU A 18 -11.72 21.22 -1.37
N ALA A 19 -10.72 20.66 -2.06
CA ALA A 19 -9.41 20.36 -1.49
C ALA A 19 -8.73 21.60 -0.89
N SER A 20 -8.86 22.75 -1.54
CA SER A 20 -8.29 24.02 -1.08
C SER A 20 -8.98 24.55 0.18
N SER A 21 -10.25 24.21 0.39
CA SER A 21 -11.01 24.59 1.59
C SER A 21 -10.73 23.73 2.81
N LEU A 22 -10.12 22.55 2.63
CA LEU A 22 -9.84 21.62 3.72
C LEU A 22 -8.69 22.12 4.61
N PRO A 23 -8.68 21.77 5.91
CA PRO A 23 -7.61 22.14 6.83
C PRO A 23 -6.23 21.76 6.27
N THR A 24 -5.29 22.69 6.34
CA THR A 24 -3.91 22.49 5.87
C THR A 24 -2.94 22.43 7.03
N SER A 25 -1.89 21.61 6.88
CA SER A 25 -0.73 21.63 7.76
C SER A 25 0.54 21.75 6.93
N ARG A 26 1.42 22.65 7.33
CA ARG A 26 2.81 22.71 6.86
C ARG A 26 3.77 21.90 7.74
N GLN A 27 3.28 21.44 8.89
CA GLN A 27 3.99 20.48 9.73
C GLN A 27 3.79 19.10 9.11
N GLY A 28 4.89 18.41 8.87
CA GLY A 28 4.87 17.11 8.22
C GLY A 28 6.23 16.47 8.19
N LEU A 29 6.32 15.32 7.53
CA LEU A 29 7.59 14.62 7.39
C LEU A 29 8.44 15.29 6.29
N GLY A 30 7.81 15.71 5.20
CA GLY A 30 8.46 16.34 4.06
C GLY A 30 8.39 17.87 4.07
N SER A 31 8.83 18.48 2.97
CA SER A 31 8.72 19.92 2.75
C SER A 31 7.37 20.36 2.16
N LEU A 32 6.55 19.42 1.69
CA LEU A 32 5.27 19.71 1.04
C LEU A 32 4.10 19.72 2.04
N PRO A 33 3.07 20.56 1.82
CA PRO A 33 1.94 20.65 2.74
C PRO A 33 1.02 19.44 2.67
N TYR A 34 0.26 19.25 3.73
CA TYR A 34 -0.81 18.26 3.83
C TYR A 34 -2.19 18.93 3.90
N ARG A 35 -3.20 18.20 3.45
CA ARG A 35 -4.63 18.50 3.64
C ARG A 35 -5.26 17.42 4.51
N LYS A 36 -6.10 17.81 5.46
CA LYS A 36 -6.82 16.88 6.34
C LYS A 36 -8.23 16.66 5.81
N HIS A 37 -8.61 15.40 5.60
CA HIS A 37 -9.94 15.00 5.14
C HIS A 37 -10.36 13.71 5.85
N ASP A 38 -11.58 13.67 6.38
CA ASP A 38 -12.16 12.51 7.09
C ASP A 38 -11.24 11.88 8.15
N GLY A 39 -10.44 12.71 8.83
CA GLY A 39 -9.51 12.26 9.88
C GLY A 39 -8.09 11.94 9.40
N PHE A 40 -7.86 11.82 8.09
CA PHE A 40 -6.57 11.45 7.50
C PHE A 40 -5.86 12.62 6.82
N TRP A 41 -4.53 12.53 6.71
CA TRP A 41 -3.67 13.53 6.08
C TRP A 41 -3.27 13.08 4.67
N TYR A 42 -3.46 13.94 3.68
CA TYR A 42 -3.09 13.67 2.29
C TYR A 42 -2.02 14.67 1.85
N PRO A 43 -1.01 14.25 1.06
CA PRO A 43 -0.20 15.20 0.31
C PRO A 43 -1.11 16.16 -0.46
N GLU A 44 -0.87 17.47 -0.36
CA GLU A 44 -1.81 18.47 -0.88
C GLU A 44 -2.16 18.24 -2.37
N HIS A 45 -1.16 17.94 -3.19
CA HIS A 45 -1.34 17.66 -4.63
C HIS A 45 -2.23 16.44 -4.91
N LEU A 46 -2.34 15.50 -3.97
CA LEU A 46 -3.16 14.28 -4.10
C LEU A 46 -4.58 14.45 -3.56
N MET A 47 -4.90 15.57 -2.89
CA MET A 47 -6.20 15.70 -2.24
C MET A 47 -7.35 15.80 -3.25
N ALA A 48 -7.24 16.67 -4.25
CA ALA A 48 -8.26 16.79 -5.30
C ALA A 48 -8.40 15.49 -6.14
N PRO A 49 -7.29 14.84 -6.59
CA PRO A 49 -7.38 13.53 -7.23
C PRO A 49 -8.05 12.45 -6.36
N ALA A 50 -7.79 12.42 -5.05
CA ALA A 50 -8.41 11.46 -4.14
C ALA A 50 -9.92 11.69 -4.00
N LEU A 51 -10.38 12.95 -3.95
CA LEU A 51 -11.81 13.29 -3.96
C LEU A 51 -12.48 12.90 -5.28
N ALA A 52 -11.82 13.20 -6.40
CA ALA A 52 -12.31 12.83 -7.73
C ALA A 52 -12.41 11.30 -7.89
N MET A 53 -11.40 10.58 -7.44
CA MET A 53 -11.38 9.12 -7.40
C MET A 53 -12.55 8.58 -6.58
N ARG A 54 -12.75 9.11 -5.36
CA ARG A 54 -13.82 8.67 -4.46
C ARG A 54 -15.19 8.76 -5.12
N ASP A 55 -15.43 9.85 -5.83
CA ASP A 55 -16.74 10.17 -6.40
C ASP A 55 -16.98 9.53 -7.78
N ALA A 56 -15.93 9.25 -8.56
CA ALA A 56 -16.06 8.82 -9.96
C ALA A 56 -15.60 7.39 -10.26
N PHE A 57 -14.82 6.73 -9.39
CA PHE A 57 -14.36 5.37 -9.66
C PHE A 57 -15.45 4.32 -9.40
N ALA A 58 -15.72 3.52 -10.42
CA ALA A 58 -16.58 2.34 -10.33
C ALA A 58 -15.73 1.06 -10.37
N ALA A 59 -15.71 0.34 -9.24
CA ALA A 59 -15.07 -0.96 -9.16
C ALA A 59 -15.86 -2.02 -9.96
N ARG A 60 -15.13 -2.92 -10.62
CA ARG A 60 -15.68 -4.12 -11.27
C ARG A 60 -15.52 -5.32 -10.33
N PRO A 61 -16.40 -6.32 -10.36
CA PRO A 61 -16.28 -7.52 -9.51
C PRO A 61 -14.95 -8.28 -9.68
N THR A 62 -14.31 -8.14 -10.84
CA THR A 62 -13.03 -8.78 -11.15
C THR A 62 -11.81 -7.94 -10.77
N ASP A 63 -11.98 -6.71 -10.28
CA ASP A 63 -10.85 -5.87 -9.92
C ASP A 63 -10.10 -6.41 -8.70
N VAL A 64 -8.81 -6.09 -8.65
CA VAL A 64 -7.93 -6.35 -7.50
C VAL A 64 -7.29 -5.03 -7.08
N ILE A 65 -7.70 -4.53 -5.92
CA ILE A 65 -7.18 -3.29 -5.32
C ILE A 65 -6.05 -3.63 -4.34
N LEU A 66 -4.86 -3.11 -4.61
CA LEU A 66 -3.69 -3.24 -3.76
C LEU A 66 -3.58 -2.04 -2.85
N ALA A 67 -3.83 -2.23 -1.57
CA ALA A 67 -3.78 -1.16 -0.59
C ALA A 67 -2.52 -1.28 0.28
N THR A 68 -1.84 -0.17 0.50
CA THR A 68 -0.66 -0.12 1.38
C THR A 68 -0.56 1.25 2.01
N MET A 69 -0.08 1.35 3.25
CA MET A 69 0.55 2.61 3.67
C MET A 69 1.78 2.89 2.79
N PRO A 70 2.10 4.15 2.46
CA PRO A 70 3.32 4.48 1.73
C PRO A 70 4.54 3.76 2.33
N LYS A 71 5.37 3.21 1.44
CA LYS A 71 6.63 2.52 1.78
C LYS A 71 6.47 1.22 2.59
N SER A 72 5.29 0.60 2.51
CA SER A 72 5.01 -0.72 3.11
C SER A 72 5.22 -1.90 2.15
N GLY A 73 5.96 -1.71 1.04
CA GLY A 73 6.26 -2.79 0.09
C GLY A 73 5.39 -2.79 -1.18
N THR A 74 4.78 -1.65 -1.52
CA THR A 74 3.87 -1.52 -2.66
C THR A 74 4.47 -1.98 -3.98
N THR A 75 5.74 -1.66 -4.27
CA THR A 75 6.42 -2.09 -5.51
C THR A 75 6.49 -3.61 -5.63
N TRP A 76 6.82 -4.29 -4.53
CA TRP A 76 6.89 -5.74 -4.46
C TRP A 76 5.50 -6.37 -4.59
N LEU A 77 4.51 -5.81 -3.87
CA LEU A 77 3.12 -6.27 -3.95
C LEU A 77 2.54 -6.13 -5.37
N LYS A 78 2.78 -4.99 -6.03
CA LYS A 78 2.39 -4.73 -7.42
C LYS A 78 2.95 -5.78 -8.36
N ALA A 79 4.26 -6.05 -8.29
CA ALA A 79 4.93 -7.05 -9.12
C ALA A 79 4.34 -8.46 -8.91
N LEU A 80 4.23 -8.89 -7.65
CA LEU A 80 3.72 -10.22 -7.32
C LEU A 80 2.28 -10.43 -7.79
N VAL A 81 1.37 -9.51 -7.44
CA VAL A 81 -0.05 -9.67 -7.80
C VAL A 81 -0.23 -9.55 -9.30
N TYR A 82 0.50 -8.65 -9.97
CA TYR A 82 0.50 -8.56 -11.43
C TYR A 82 0.88 -9.90 -12.08
N SER A 83 2.01 -10.50 -11.68
CA SER A 83 2.46 -11.80 -12.19
C SER A 83 1.45 -12.91 -11.92
N VAL A 84 0.85 -12.97 -10.73
CA VAL A 84 -0.14 -13.99 -10.40
C VAL A 84 -1.40 -13.85 -11.26
N VAL A 85 -1.94 -12.63 -11.36
CA VAL A 85 -3.19 -12.36 -12.10
C VAL A 85 -3.00 -12.58 -13.60
N HIS A 86 -1.84 -12.22 -14.16
CA HIS A 86 -1.57 -12.29 -15.59
C HIS A 86 -0.80 -13.54 -16.02
N ARG A 87 -0.55 -14.51 -15.13
CA ARG A 87 0.26 -15.72 -15.41
C ARG A 87 -0.17 -16.54 -16.63
N GLY A 88 -1.46 -16.47 -16.99
CA GLY A 88 -1.99 -17.15 -18.18
C GLY A 88 -1.68 -16.42 -19.50
N ARG A 89 -1.40 -15.11 -19.44
CA ARG A 89 -0.96 -14.30 -20.59
C ARG A 89 0.56 -14.13 -20.65
N HIS A 90 1.20 -14.10 -19.49
CA HIS A 90 2.64 -13.95 -19.32
C HIS A 90 3.13 -15.02 -18.36
N ALA A 91 3.71 -16.10 -18.88
CA ALA A 91 4.25 -17.16 -18.03
C ALA A 91 5.41 -16.61 -17.17
N PRO A 92 5.60 -17.09 -15.92
CA PRO A 92 6.67 -16.57 -15.05
C PRO A 92 8.09 -16.69 -15.63
N ALA A 93 8.32 -17.65 -16.52
CA ALA A 93 9.60 -17.88 -17.19
C ALA A 93 9.68 -17.23 -18.60
N ASP A 94 8.69 -16.43 -19.00
CA ASP A 94 8.71 -15.73 -20.28
C ASP A 94 9.78 -14.63 -20.25
N GLU A 95 10.74 -14.70 -21.18
CA GLU A 95 11.81 -13.70 -21.33
C GLU A 95 11.26 -12.33 -21.73
N ARG A 96 10.01 -12.25 -22.19
CA ARG A 96 9.30 -11.01 -22.53
C ARG A 96 8.26 -10.63 -21.47
N HIS A 97 8.36 -11.16 -20.25
CA HIS A 97 7.44 -10.81 -19.18
C HIS A 97 7.47 -9.28 -18.94
N PRO A 98 6.31 -8.58 -18.88
CA PRO A 98 6.27 -7.11 -18.81
C PRO A 98 7.09 -6.49 -17.67
N LEU A 99 7.18 -7.16 -16.51
CA LEU A 99 8.02 -6.73 -15.39
C LEU A 99 9.54 -6.69 -15.67
N LEU A 100 10.01 -7.28 -16.78
CA LEU A 100 11.41 -7.18 -17.21
C LEU A 100 11.70 -5.89 -18.00
N ALA A 101 10.66 -5.27 -18.55
CA ALA A 101 10.78 -4.07 -19.40
C ALA A 101 10.19 -2.81 -18.75
N SER A 102 9.22 -2.96 -17.84
CA SER A 102 8.49 -1.86 -17.21
C SER A 102 8.52 -1.95 -15.70
N SER A 103 8.50 -0.79 -15.04
CA SER A 103 8.34 -0.70 -13.60
C SER A 103 6.99 -1.28 -13.16
N PRO A 104 6.90 -1.98 -12.00
CA PRO A 104 5.62 -2.40 -11.45
C PRO A 104 4.62 -1.25 -11.25
N HIS A 105 5.12 -0.01 -11.10
CA HIS A 105 4.27 1.18 -10.97
C HIS A 105 3.58 1.58 -12.27
N GLU A 106 4.15 1.25 -13.43
CA GLU A 106 3.53 1.47 -14.74
C GLU A 106 2.47 0.41 -15.04
N LEU A 107 2.76 -0.85 -14.71
CA LEU A 107 1.85 -1.97 -14.96
C LEU A 107 0.66 -2.00 -14.00
N VAL A 108 0.83 -1.51 -12.78
CA VAL A 108 -0.21 -1.40 -11.76
C VAL A 108 -0.26 0.06 -11.30
N PRO A 109 -1.04 0.92 -11.98
CA PRO A 109 -1.07 2.34 -11.67
C PRO A 109 -1.70 2.59 -10.29
N PHE A 110 -1.29 3.68 -9.66
CA PHE A 110 -2.02 4.20 -8.51
C PHE A 110 -3.31 4.86 -9.00
N LEU A 111 -4.42 4.53 -8.35
CA LEU A 111 -5.73 4.99 -8.79
C LEU A 111 -5.82 6.52 -8.72
N HIS A 112 -5.37 7.15 -7.62
CA HIS A 112 -5.34 8.61 -7.52
C HIS A 112 -4.49 9.28 -8.60
N SER A 113 -3.39 8.66 -9.06
CA SER A 113 -2.54 9.22 -10.12
C SER A 113 -3.26 9.26 -11.48
N LEU A 114 -4.20 8.35 -11.73
CA LEU A 114 -5.03 8.40 -12.93
C LEU A 114 -5.95 9.63 -12.93
N TYR A 115 -6.36 10.09 -11.74
CA TYR A 115 -7.14 11.31 -11.55
C TYR A 115 -6.29 12.58 -11.44
N GLU A 116 -4.97 12.43 -11.24
CA GLU A 116 -4.01 13.53 -11.24
C GLU A 116 -3.60 13.93 -12.66
N SER A 117 -3.52 12.97 -13.60
CA SER A 117 -3.24 13.27 -15.00
C SER A 117 -4.43 14.02 -15.63
N ARG A 118 -4.38 15.35 -15.54
CA ARG A 118 -5.33 16.35 -16.05
C ARG A 118 -5.46 16.34 -17.58
N SER A 119 -5.76 15.20 -18.20
CA SER A 119 -5.99 15.18 -19.64
C SER A 119 -7.38 15.76 -19.93
N PRO A 120 -7.49 16.96 -20.55
CA PRO A 120 -8.79 17.55 -20.87
C PRO A 120 -9.52 16.75 -21.96
N SER A 121 -8.78 15.92 -22.71
CA SER A 121 -9.29 15.13 -23.83
C SER A 121 -9.78 13.74 -23.45
N ALA A 122 -9.45 13.25 -22.24
CA ALA A 122 -9.91 11.96 -21.76
C ALA A 122 -10.04 12.00 -20.23
N PRO A 123 -11.26 12.05 -19.67
CA PRO A 123 -11.42 11.94 -18.22
C PRO A 123 -10.78 10.62 -17.75
N PRO A 124 -10.25 10.57 -16.51
CA PRO A 124 -9.63 9.37 -15.94
C PRO A 124 -10.47 8.09 -16.10
N GLY A 125 -11.80 8.24 -16.14
CA GLY A 125 -12.76 7.18 -16.42
C GLY A 125 -12.52 6.48 -17.76
N GLN A 126 -12.13 7.17 -18.82
CA GLN A 126 -11.93 6.54 -20.14
C GLN A 126 -10.76 5.55 -20.11
N LEU A 127 -9.62 5.92 -19.54
CA LEU A 127 -8.48 5.02 -19.37
C LEU A 127 -8.85 3.79 -18.54
N LEU A 128 -9.58 4.02 -17.44
CA LEU A 128 -10.07 2.94 -16.57
C LEU A 128 -11.06 2.01 -17.26
N GLU A 129 -11.88 2.54 -18.18
CA GLU A 129 -12.81 1.74 -18.96
C GLU A 129 -12.12 0.89 -20.02
N GLU A 130 -11.11 1.45 -20.69
CA GLU A 130 -10.30 0.78 -21.71
C GLU A 130 -9.39 -0.32 -21.13
N MET A 131 -9.05 -0.26 -19.84
CA MET A 131 -8.27 -1.30 -19.18
C MET A 131 -8.99 -2.67 -19.21
N PRO A 132 -8.36 -3.74 -19.71
CA PRO A 132 -8.95 -5.07 -19.75
C PRO A 132 -9.12 -5.64 -18.35
N SER A 133 -10.17 -6.44 -18.15
CA SER A 133 -10.39 -7.15 -16.89
C SER A 133 -9.56 -8.44 -16.80
N PRO A 134 -9.13 -8.85 -15.59
CA PRO A 134 -9.22 -8.12 -14.32
C PRO A 134 -8.24 -6.93 -14.27
N ARG A 135 -8.68 -5.78 -13.71
CA ARG A 135 -7.78 -4.63 -13.46
C ARG A 135 -7.06 -4.84 -12.14
N VAL A 136 -5.74 -4.62 -12.14
CA VAL A 136 -4.96 -4.55 -10.89
C VAL A 136 -4.60 -3.07 -10.69
N LEU A 137 -5.03 -2.50 -9.57
CA LEU A 137 -4.89 -1.08 -9.26
C LEU A 137 -4.34 -0.92 -7.85
N ALA A 138 -3.63 0.17 -7.56
CA ALA A 138 -3.09 0.41 -6.22
C ALA A 138 -3.62 1.69 -5.58
N VAL A 139 -3.68 1.70 -4.25
CA VAL A 139 -4.08 2.86 -3.44
C VAL A 139 -3.20 2.98 -2.20
N HIS A 140 -3.05 4.22 -1.75
CA HIS A 140 -2.52 4.56 -0.42
C HIS A 140 -3.60 5.11 0.51
N SER A 141 -4.82 5.28 0.01
CA SER A 141 -5.91 5.85 0.78
C SER A 141 -6.39 4.89 1.88
N PRO A 142 -6.86 5.42 3.04
CA PRO A 142 -7.57 4.62 4.02
C PRO A 142 -8.81 3.98 3.39
N PHE A 143 -9.27 2.88 3.98
CA PHE A 143 -10.36 2.09 3.41
C PHE A 143 -11.68 2.87 3.37
N THR A 144 -11.93 3.72 4.37
CA THR A 144 -13.10 4.61 4.43
C THR A 144 -13.13 5.67 3.32
N ALA A 145 -11.98 6.03 2.76
CA ALA A 145 -11.89 6.97 1.65
C ALA A 145 -12.05 6.31 0.26
N LEU A 146 -12.11 4.98 0.19
CA LEU A 146 -12.36 4.29 -1.06
C LEU A 146 -13.84 4.43 -1.47
N PRO A 147 -14.14 4.48 -2.78
CA PRO A 147 -15.52 4.50 -3.28
C PRO A 147 -16.36 3.36 -2.72
N ALA A 148 -17.65 3.62 -2.49
CA ALA A 148 -18.61 2.61 -2.03
C ALA A 148 -18.64 1.37 -2.96
N SER A 149 -18.42 1.58 -4.26
CA SER A 149 -18.32 0.51 -5.26
C SER A 149 -17.26 -0.55 -4.93
N VAL A 150 -16.17 -0.21 -4.23
CA VAL A 150 -15.16 -1.18 -3.76
C VAL A 150 -15.75 -2.15 -2.74
N ARG A 151 -16.69 -1.70 -1.90
CA ARG A 151 -17.40 -2.56 -0.95
C ARG A 151 -18.51 -3.36 -1.62
N GLU A 152 -19.20 -2.76 -2.57
CA GLU A 152 -20.44 -3.29 -3.16
C GLU A 152 -20.22 -4.25 -4.34
N SER A 153 -19.14 -4.07 -5.10
CA SER A 153 -18.89 -4.83 -6.34
C SER A 153 -18.45 -6.27 -6.12
N GLY A 154 -17.99 -6.63 -4.91
CA GLY A 154 -17.34 -7.91 -4.63
C GLY A 154 -15.91 -8.02 -5.19
N CYS A 155 -15.29 -6.90 -5.58
CA CYS A 155 -13.89 -6.89 -5.97
C CYS A 155 -12.96 -7.29 -4.80
N ARG A 156 -11.73 -7.68 -5.12
CA ARG A 156 -10.76 -8.10 -4.11
C ARG A 156 -9.90 -6.94 -3.66
N VAL A 157 -9.59 -6.90 -2.36
CA VAL A 157 -8.67 -5.95 -1.76
C VAL A 157 -7.55 -6.73 -1.09
N VAL A 158 -6.30 -6.40 -1.44
CA VAL A 158 -5.11 -6.96 -0.80
C VAL A 158 -4.40 -5.84 -0.08
N TYR A 159 -4.40 -5.88 1.25
CA TYR A 159 -3.68 -4.96 2.09
C TYR A 159 -2.34 -5.56 2.51
N LEU A 160 -1.24 -4.82 2.33
CA LEU A 160 0.07 -5.22 2.86
C LEU A 160 0.49 -4.27 3.98
N CYS A 161 0.62 -4.85 5.16
CA CYS A 161 1.05 -4.15 6.36
C CYS A 161 2.56 -4.34 6.58
N ARG A 162 3.23 -3.28 7.01
CA ARG A 162 4.65 -3.29 7.44
C ARG A 162 4.74 -2.78 8.86
N ASP A 163 5.77 -3.18 9.61
CA ASP A 163 6.06 -2.56 10.92
C ASP A 163 6.16 -1.03 10.73
N PRO A 164 5.38 -0.22 11.49
CA PRO A 164 5.37 1.23 11.33
C PRO A 164 6.74 1.90 11.48
N LYS A 165 7.65 1.35 12.29
CA LYS A 165 9.01 1.89 12.46
C LYS A 165 9.81 1.72 11.17
N ASP A 166 9.71 0.55 10.54
CA ASP A 166 10.39 0.28 9.27
C ASP A 166 9.78 1.10 8.13
N ALA A 167 8.45 1.25 8.12
CA ALA A 167 7.75 2.09 7.16
C ALA A 167 8.16 3.56 7.31
N PHE A 168 8.27 4.07 8.55
CA PHE A 168 8.74 5.41 8.84
C PHE A 168 10.14 5.66 8.29
N VAL A 169 11.13 4.82 8.62
CA VAL A 169 12.51 4.98 8.13
C VAL A 169 12.55 4.98 6.60
N SER A 170 11.84 4.05 5.95
CA SER A 170 11.77 4.01 4.49
C SER A 170 11.10 5.24 3.88
N LEU A 171 10.08 5.80 4.54
CA LEU A 171 9.42 7.04 4.15
C LEU A 171 10.32 8.26 4.31
N ARG A 172 11.14 8.31 5.36
CA ARG A 172 12.12 9.37 5.56
C ARG A 172 13.12 9.43 4.42
N HIS A 173 13.73 8.31 4.06
CA HIS A 173 14.67 8.25 2.94
C HIS A 173 14.02 8.64 1.63
N TYR A 174 12.82 8.11 1.36
CA TYR A 174 12.10 8.44 0.13
C TYR A 174 11.77 9.92 0.02
N LEU A 175 11.25 10.55 1.08
CA LEU A 175 10.93 11.97 1.07
C LEU A 175 12.18 12.84 0.91
N ASP A 176 13.32 12.43 1.46
CA ASP A 176 14.59 13.12 1.28
C ASP A 176 15.09 13.08 -0.17
N GLU A 177 14.86 11.95 -0.87
CA GLU A 177 15.20 11.78 -2.29
C GLU A 177 14.31 12.63 -3.22
N ILE A 178 13.01 12.77 -2.92
CA ILE A 178 12.06 13.44 -3.82
C ILE A 178 11.80 14.91 -3.48
N LYS A 179 12.42 15.44 -2.42
CA LYS A 179 12.21 16.83 -2.02
C LYS A 179 12.71 17.79 -3.11
N PRO A 180 12.07 18.96 -3.30
CA PRO A 180 12.60 19.99 -4.19
C PRO A 180 14.00 20.43 -3.74
N GLU A 181 14.86 20.72 -4.71
CA GLU A 181 16.22 21.21 -4.43
C GLU A 181 16.18 22.43 -3.51
N GLY A 182 17.06 22.45 -2.51
CA GLY A 182 17.10 23.50 -1.48
C GLY A 182 16.03 23.41 -0.39
N SER A 183 15.10 22.44 -0.45
CA SER A 183 14.13 22.22 0.63
C SER A 183 14.75 21.51 1.83
N ALA A 184 14.38 21.96 3.03
CA ALA A 184 14.72 21.27 4.27
C ALA A 184 13.66 20.22 4.61
N MET A 185 14.14 19.10 5.18
CA MET A 185 13.28 18.08 5.79
C MET A 185 13.12 18.39 7.27
N THR A 186 11.96 18.05 7.83
CA THR A 186 11.75 18.11 9.30
C THR A 186 12.80 17.26 10.02
N PRO A 187 13.42 17.73 11.12
CA PRO A 187 14.39 16.96 11.88
C PRO A 187 13.86 15.59 12.30
N SER A 188 14.73 14.58 12.37
CA SER A 188 14.28 13.18 12.53
C SER A 188 13.45 12.91 13.79
N ALA A 189 13.80 13.53 14.92
CA ALA A 189 13.04 13.35 16.17
C ALA A 189 11.62 13.95 16.05
N GLU A 190 11.52 15.19 15.60
CA GLU A 190 10.23 15.86 15.37
C GLU A 190 9.40 15.13 14.31
N ALA A 191 10.03 14.65 13.23
CA ALA A 191 9.35 13.87 12.20
C ALA A 191 8.80 12.54 12.74
N PHE A 192 9.49 11.93 13.70
CA PHE A 192 9.02 10.71 14.35
C PHE A 192 7.83 11.00 15.26
N ASP A 193 7.89 12.08 16.06
CA ASP A 193 6.76 12.51 16.89
C ASP A 193 5.53 12.82 16.03
N LEU A 194 5.70 13.59 14.94
CA LEU A 194 4.63 13.85 13.97
C LEU A 194 4.06 12.57 13.36
N PHE A 195 4.90 11.59 13.03
CA PHE A 195 4.43 10.30 12.51
C PHE A 195 3.63 9.52 13.56
N CYS A 196 4.06 9.53 14.84
CA CYS A 196 3.34 8.92 15.94
C CYS A 196 1.98 9.60 16.20
N ASP A 197 1.93 10.92 16.12
CA ASP A 197 0.72 11.75 16.20
C ASP A 197 -0.18 11.64 14.96
N GLY A 198 0.25 10.88 13.95
CA GLY A 198 -0.50 10.56 12.75
C GLY A 198 -0.38 11.58 11.62
N VAL A 199 0.44 12.63 11.77
CA VAL A 199 0.68 13.67 10.76
C VAL A 199 1.69 13.16 9.72
N SER A 200 1.24 12.25 8.86
CA SER A 200 2.04 11.66 7.78
C SER A 200 1.21 11.45 6.51
N PRO A 201 1.82 11.25 5.33
CA PRO A 201 1.08 10.90 4.12
C PRO A 201 0.17 9.68 4.34
N PHE A 202 -1.13 9.88 4.15
CA PHE A 202 -2.23 8.94 4.40
C PHE A 202 -2.36 8.44 5.85
N GLY A 203 -1.71 9.13 6.79
CA GLY A 203 -1.82 8.85 8.23
C GLY A 203 -3.13 9.40 8.82
N PRO A 204 -3.52 8.97 10.03
CA PRO A 204 -2.69 8.24 10.99
C PRO A 204 -2.42 6.77 10.62
N VAL A 205 -1.18 6.31 10.84
CA VAL A 205 -0.76 4.94 10.47
C VAL A 205 -1.58 3.87 11.19
N TRP A 206 -1.93 4.10 12.45
CA TRP A 206 -2.66 3.16 13.30
C TRP A 206 -4.07 2.93 12.79
N ASP A 207 -4.81 4.02 12.53
CA ASP A 207 -6.17 3.97 12.01
C ASP A 207 -6.19 3.39 10.60
N HIS A 208 -5.23 3.76 9.76
CA HIS A 208 -5.12 3.21 8.40
C HIS A 208 -4.96 1.68 8.46
N MET A 209 -4.06 1.14 9.28
CA MET A 209 -3.92 -0.31 9.44
C MET A 209 -5.18 -0.96 10.03
N ALA A 210 -5.78 -0.33 11.04
CA ALA A 210 -6.94 -0.85 11.74
C ALA A 210 -8.17 -0.96 10.82
N GLU A 211 -8.38 0.00 9.92
CA GLU A 211 -9.48 -0.05 8.95
C GLU A 211 -9.40 -1.28 8.05
N TYR A 212 -8.25 -1.52 7.41
CA TYR A 212 -8.08 -2.67 6.52
C TYR A 212 -8.12 -4.01 7.28
N TRP A 213 -7.56 -4.05 8.49
CA TRP A 213 -7.66 -5.24 9.36
C TRP A 213 -9.11 -5.55 9.75
N LYS A 214 -9.90 -4.53 10.12
CA LYS A 214 -11.32 -4.73 10.46
C LYS A 214 -12.11 -5.28 9.27
N GLU A 215 -11.79 -4.81 8.07
CA GLU A 215 -12.43 -5.25 6.83
C GLU A 215 -12.02 -6.68 6.45
N SER A 216 -10.76 -7.07 6.67
CA SER A 216 -10.32 -8.46 6.45
C SER A 216 -11.00 -9.45 7.40
N VAL A 217 -11.28 -9.04 8.64
CA VAL A 217 -12.05 -9.83 9.60
C VAL A 217 -13.53 -9.91 9.21
N THR A 218 -14.11 -8.80 8.72
CA THR A 218 -15.54 -8.71 8.39
C THR A 218 -15.87 -9.39 7.06
N ARG A 219 -14.96 -9.32 6.08
CA ARG A 219 -15.15 -9.77 4.68
C ARG A 219 -13.94 -10.57 4.20
N PRO A 220 -13.65 -11.74 4.82
CA PRO A 220 -12.43 -12.51 4.55
C PRO A 220 -12.37 -13.15 3.15
N GLY A 221 -13.47 -13.17 2.40
CA GLY A 221 -13.50 -13.63 1.00
C GLY A 221 -13.01 -12.57 0.01
N GLU A 222 -13.20 -11.30 0.37
CA GLU A 222 -12.95 -10.13 -0.46
C GLU A 222 -11.68 -9.38 -0.04
N VAL A 223 -11.39 -9.31 1.26
CA VAL A 223 -10.29 -8.51 1.81
C VAL A 223 -9.26 -9.42 2.48
N ILE A 224 -8.02 -9.35 1.98
CA ILE A 224 -6.87 -10.09 2.51
C ILE A 224 -5.92 -9.08 3.15
N ASP A 225 -5.67 -9.23 4.45
CA ASP A 225 -4.62 -8.51 5.17
C ASP A 225 -3.37 -9.37 5.29
N ILE A 226 -2.23 -8.87 4.80
CA ILE A 226 -0.92 -9.50 4.89
C ILE A 226 -0.16 -8.81 6.03
N PRO A 227 -0.05 -9.44 7.22
CA PRO A 227 0.58 -8.84 8.38
C PRO A 227 2.11 -8.75 8.21
N PRO A 228 2.79 -7.90 9.00
CA PRO A 228 4.25 -7.85 9.00
C PRO A 228 4.83 -9.21 9.44
N VAL A 229 5.95 -9.59 8.81
CA VAL A 229 6.70 -10.79 9.19
C VAL A 229 7.21 -10.60 10.63
N ARG A 230 6.68 -11.41 11.57
CA ARG A 230 7.20 -11.42 12.93
C ARG A 230 8.60 -12.00 12.91
N ALA A 231 9.57 -11.27 13.47
CA ALA A 231 10.86 -11.87 13.80
C ALA A 231 10.59 -13.10 14.70
N PRO A 232 11.28 -14.23 14.49
CA PRO A 232 11.16 -15.37 15.39
C PRO A 232 11.47 -14.87 16.79
N GLN A 233 10.50 -15.00 17.71
CA GLN A 233 10.75 -14.70 19.11
C GLN A 233 11.90 -15.61 19.53
N GLY A 234 13.06 -15.01 19.83
CA GLY A 234 14.20 -15.73 20.36
C GLY A 234 13.69 -16.52 21.56
N GLY A 235 13.67 -17.84 21.44
CA GLY A 235 13.23 -18.72 22.51
C GLY A 235 13.98 -18.32 23.77
N ARG A 236 13.23 -18.03 24.85
CA ARG A 236 13.82 -17.84 26.17
C ARG A 236 14.77 -19.01 26.38
N ARG A 237 16.07 -18.74 26.49
CA ARG A 237 17.02 -19.74 26.97
C ARG A 237 16.47 -20.21 28.29
N GLY A 238 15.98 -21.45 28.32
CA GLY A 238 15.49 -22.07 29.55
C GLY A 238 16.58 -21.94 30.59
N GLU A 239 16.22 -21.35 31.73
CA GLU A 239 16.88 -21.63 33.00
C GLU A 239 17.01 -23.15 33.10
N ARG A 240 18.26 -23.62 33.14
CA ARG A 240 18.52 -25.00 33.51
C ARG A 240 18.39 -25.07 35.01
N ASP A 241 17.27 -25.60 35.47
CA ASP A 241 17.15 -26.14 36.81
C ASP A 241 18.21 -27.23 36.99
N GLU A 242 19.09 -27.03 37.97
CA GLU A 242 19.95 -28.07 38.52
C GLU A 242 19.07 -29.12 39.23
N ALA A 243 18.66 -30.16 38.50
CA ALA A 243 18.23 -31.42 39.11
C ALA A 243 18.25 -32.55 38.08
N GLY A 244 18.94 -33.64 38.40
CA GLY A 244 18.67 -34.95 37.81
C GLY A 244 19.85 -35.63 37.12
N GLN A 245 20.60 -36.37 37.93
CA GLN A 245 21.35 -37.61 37.63
C GLN A 245 21.27 -38.18 36.21
N VAL A 246 22.45 -38.43 35.64
CA VAL A 246 22.69 -39.21 34.41
C VAL A 246 22.54 -40.71 34.68
N PRO A 247 21.70 -41.46 33.95
CA PRO A 247 21.86 -42.92 33.86
C PRO A 247 22.78 -43.28 32.69
N ARG A 248 23.85 -44.03 32.99
CA ARG A 248 24.74 -44.61 31.98
C ARG A 248 24.05 -45.82 31.31
N LEU A 249 24.08 -45.89 29.98
CA LEU A 249 23.70 -47.08 29.21
C LEU A 249 24.93 -47.96 28.88
N PRO A 250 24.79 -49.29 28.77
CA PRO A 250 25.92 -50.20 28.59
C PRO A 250 26.33 -50.34 27.11
N VAL A 251 27.64 -50.43 26.88
CA VAL A 251 28.28 -50.62 25.56
C VAL A 251 28.19 -52.09 25.13
N HIS A 252 27.49 -52.38 24.02
CA HIS A 252 27.48 -53.70 23.40
C HIS A 252 28.74 -53.91 22.52
N ARG A 253 29.52 -54.95 22.84
CA ARG A 253 30.65 -55.43 22.03
C ARG A 253 30.17 -56.04 20.71
N ARG A 254 30.72 -55.59 19.57
CA ARG A 254 30.62 -56.28 18.27
C ARG A 254 31.78 -57.29 18.14
N GLY A 255 31.45 -58.57 18.01
CA GLY A 255 32.38 -59.61 17.58
C GLY A 255 32.42 -59.72 16.06
N GLY A 256 33.60 -59.61 15.47
CA GLY A 256 33.87 -59.94 14.07
C GLY A 256 34.64 -61.27 13.99
N GLY A 257 34.07 -62.25 13.29
CA GLY A 257 34.72 -63.53 12.99
C GLY A 257 35.66 -63.44 11.76
N PRO A 258 36.61 -64.38 11.58
CA PRO A 258 37.70 -64.27 10.64
C PRO A 258 37.41 -64.86 9.25
N ARG A 259 38.26 -64.47 8.29
CA ARG A 259 38.22 -64.74 6.86
C ARG A 259 38.80 -66.13 6.46
N ARG A 260 38.39 -66.54 5.25
CA ARG A 260 39.09 -67.36 4.22
C ARG A 260 38.98 -68.88 4.33
N PRO A 261 39.18 -69.64 3.21
CA PRO A 261 39.91 -69.35 1.96
C PRO A 261 39.14 -68.59 0.87
#